data_AF-A0A8J5KGX8-F1
#
_entry.id   AF-A0A8J5KGX8-F1
#
_cell.length_a   1.000
_cell.length_b   1.000
_cell.length_c   1.000
_cell.angle_alpha   90.00
_cell.angle_beta   90.00
_cell.angle_gamma   90.00
#
_symmetry.space_group_name_H-M   'P 1'
#
loop_
_entity.id
_entity.type
_entity.pdbx_description
1 polymer ?
#
loop_
_entity_poly.entity_id
_entity_poly.type
_entity_poly.pdbx_seq_one_letter_code
_entity_poly.pdbx_strand_id
1 'polypeptide(L)'
;MELVVRAAASNIFGKTSAPTDPLFQTLKKRWSQLDHSQYLRLDIANLPESDWLSHLRHRTVSYLLTVTEWAREDYREAAELTLLVLGVNPPRGTHFLRPGACHHARWMAKIIYYLKIYMFSHQLELSNDLCVKLQRMAIFVSLLYTPAWLKSPVAEDGPVNDLQLHHELLRYRAVDCEVADAALAVASRHLWYLRPQTVVLSLCSEKLSAAEEKEMATKLSCLEETNDYANDNLVIQQTTRLSDLIDEPFMDDLQGASCVRHSMADVTGGRLGEKRRVHEAERFLQKPEGNQ
;
A
#
# COMPACT_ATOMS: atom_id res chain seq x y z
N MET A 1 0.51 0.41 5.82
CA MET A 1 -0.83 -0.23 5.90
C MET A 1 -1.50 -0.18 7.29
N GLU A 2 -0.86 -0.52 8.41
CA GLU A 2 -1.54 -0.53 9.74
C GLU A 2 -2.17 0.81 10.14
N LEU A 3 -1.52 1.91 9.79
CA LEU A 3 -1.98 3.26 10.11
C LEU A 3 -3.25 3.63 9.34
N VAL A 4 -3.44 3.08 8.13
CA VAL A 4 -4.60 3.35 7.28
C VAL A 4 -5.88 2.83 7.95
N VAL A 5 -5.86 1.57 8.39
CA VAL A 5 -7.03 1.00 9.07
C VAL A 5 -7.24 1.55 10.47
N ARG A 6 -6.16 1.97 11.14
CA ARG A 6 -6.26 2.71 12.40
C ARG A 6 -7.01 4.02 12.23
N ALA A 7 -6.73 4.76 11.16
CA ALA A 7 -7.40 6.02 10.86
C ALA A 7 -8.89 5.80 10.57
N ALA A 8 -9.22 4.82 9.72
CA ALA A 8 -10.60 4.42 9.45
C ALA A 8 -11.34 4.04 10.74
N ALA A 9 -10.78 3.14 11.56
CA ALA A 9 -11.40 2.73 12.81
C ALA A 9 -11.58 3.90 13.80
N SER A 10 -10.59 4.79 13.90
CA SER A 10 -10.66 5.96 14.80
C SER A 10 -11.70 6.98 14.33
N ASN A 11 -11.91 7.10 13.02
CA ASN A 11 -12.94 7.94 12.43
C ASN A 11 -14.35 7.36 12.71
N ILE A 12 -14.54 6.06 12.51
CA ILE A 12 -15.83 5.38 12.67
C ILE A 12 -16.25 5.23 14.15
N PHE A 13 -15.34 4.76 15.00
CA PHE A 13 -15.64 4.40 16.39
C PHE A 13 -15.13 5.42 17.42
N GLY A 14 -14.40 6.44 16.98
CA GLY A 14 -13.71 7.37 17.86
C GLY A 14 -12.37 6.84 18.38
N LYS A 15 -11.64 7.69 19.10
CA LYS A 15 -10.34 7.33 19.70
C LYS A 15 -10.55 6.45 20.93
N THR A 16 -9.94 5.27 20.95
CA THR A 16 -9.95 4.37 22.11
C THR A 16 -8.66 4.52 22.92
N SER A 17 -8.78 4.83 24.21
CA SER A 17 -7.66 4.87 25.17
C SER A 17 -7.67 3.69 26.17
N ALA A 18 -8.73 2.88 26.19
CA ALA A 18 -8.84 1.71 27.05
C ALA A 18 -7.92 0.56 26.56
N PRO A 19 -7.36 -0.28 27.46
CA PRO A 19 -6.44 -1.37 27.11
C PRO A 19 -7.11 -2.55 26.39
N THR A 20 -8.45 -2.61 26.40
CA THR A 20 -9.21 -3.56 25.59
C THR A 20 -10.54 -2.96 25.17
N ASP A 21 -10.94 -3.23 23.92
CA ASP A 21 -12.19 -2.73 23.37
C ASP A 21 -13.40 -3.49 23.97
N PRO A 22 -14.36 -2.80 24.61
CA PRO A 22 -15.54 -3.42 25.18
C PRO A 22 -16.33 -4.26 24.17
N LEU A 23 -16.38 -3.82 22.91
CA LEU A 23 -17.08 -4.54 21.84
C LEU A 23 -16.46 -5.91 21.59
N PHE A 24 -15.13 -5.98 21.63
CA PHE A 24 -14.41 -7.24 21.41
C PHE A 24 -14.60 -8.20 22.59
N GLN A 25 -14.74 -7.65 23.80
CA GLN A 25 -15.07 -8.44 24.99
C GLN A 25 -16.49 -8.98 24.93
N THR A 26 -17.46 -8.21 24.44
CA THR A 26 -18.83 -8.67 24.21
C THR A 26 -18.85 -9.87 23.27
N LEU A 27 -18.14 -9.81 22.14
CA LEU A 27 -18.02 -10.95 21.23
C LEU A 27 -17.43 -12.19 21.94
N LYS A 28 -16.33 -12.02 22.67
CA LYS A 28 -15.68 -13.12 23.39
C LYS A 28 -16.62 -13.82 24.37
N LYS A 29 -17.36 -13.04 25.16
CA LYS A 29 -18.28 -13.56 26.18
C LYS A 29 -19.44 -14.31 25.56
N ARG A 30 -20.00 -13.79 24.47
CA ARG A 30 -21.17 -14.39 23.79
C ARG A 30 -20.80 -15.48 22.78
N TRP A 31 -19.51 -15.67 22.45
CA TRP A 31 -19.07 -16.54 21.36
C TRP A 31 -19.70 -17.94 21.35
N SER A 32 -19.74 -18.63 22.49
CA SER A 32 -20.29 -19.99 22.57
C SER A 32 -21.82 -20.07 22.42
N GLN A 33 -22.51 -18.92 22.47
CA GLN A 33 -23.96 -18.82 22.34
C GLN A 33 -24.39 -18.44 20.91
N LEU A 34 -23.43 -18.06 20.06
CA LEU A 34 -23.72 -17.65 18.69
C LEU A 34 -23.99 -18.86 17.80
N ASP A 35 -25.02 -18.75 16.96
CA ASP A 35 -25.23 -19.67 15.87
C ASP A 35 -24.28 -19.30 14.71
N HIS A 36 -23.22 -20.07 14.55
CA HIS A 36 -22.22 -19.86 13.50
C HIS A 36 -22.72 -20.19 12.09
N SER A 37 -23.92 -20.78 11.93
CA SER A 37 -24.55 -20.99 10.63
C SER A 37 -25.29 -19.73 10.13
N GLN A 38 -25.70 -18.85 11.04
CA GLN A 38 -26.46 -17.64 10.75
C GLN A 38 -25.56 -16.41 10.88
N TYR A 39 -25.12 -15.84 9.76
CA TYR A 39 -24.26 -14.66 9.75
C TYR A 39 -24.64 -13.69 8.62
N LEU A 40 -24.39 -12.42 8.87
CA LEU A 40 -24.62 -11.35 7.90
C LEU A 40 -23.55 -11.33 6.82
N ARG A 41 -23.97 -10.88 5.64
CA ARG A 41 -23.15 -10.63 4.46
C ARG A 41 -23.33 -9.18 4.03
N LEU A 42 -22.32 -8.62 3.38
CA LEU A 42 -22.44 -7.30 2.78
C LEU A 42 -23.37 -7.34 1.58
N ASP A 43 -24.33 -6.43 1.59
CA ASP A 43 -25.22 -6.19 0.46
C ASP A 43 -24.65 -5.07 -0.41
N ILE A 44 -23.74 -5.43 -1.31
CA ILE A 44 -23.04 -4.48 -2.19
C ILE A 44 -23.97 -3.84 -3.21
N ALA A 45 -25.05 -4.52 -3.60
CA ALA A 45 -26.00 -4.01 -4.59
C ALA A 45 -26.73 -2.74 -4.09
N ASN A 46 -26.90 -2.62 -2.78
CA ASN A 46 -27.58 -1.49 -2.14
C ASN A 46 -26.63 -0.35 -1.69
N LEU A 47 -25.36 -0.39 -2.08
CA LEU A 47 -24.39 0.66 -1.75
C LEU A 47 -24.26 1.68 -2.90
N PRO A 48 -23.84 2.94 -2.60
CA PRO A 48 -23.38 3.87 -3.63
C PRO A 48 -22.25 3.25 -4.46
N GLU A 49 -22.15 3.62 -5.74
CA GLU A 49 -21.15 3.06 -6.67
C GLU A 49 -21.18 1.51 -6.75
N SER A 50 -22.37 0.89 -6.61
CA SER A 50 -22.55 -0.57 -6.56
C SER A 50 -21.91 -1.29 -7.76
N ASP A 51 -21.95 -0.70 -8.96
CA ASP A 51 -21.28 -1.24 -10.14
C ASP A 51 -19.78 -1.38 -9.92
N TRP A 52 -19.11 -0.30 -9.48
CA TRP A 52 -17.67 -0.34 -9.21
C TRP A 52 -17.33 -1.24 -8.03
N LEU A 53 -18.10 -1.17 -6.95
CA LEU A 53 -17.91 -2.04 -5.79
C LEU A 53 -18.08 -3.52 -6.17
N SER A 54 -18.96 -3.84 -7.12
CA SER A 54 -19.13 -5.20 -7.65
C SER A 54 -17.90 -5.67 -8.42
N HIS A 55 -17.30 -4.81 -9.26
CA HIS A 55 -16.04 -5.12 -9.93
C HIS A 55 -14.89 -5.27 -8.93
N LEU A 56 -14.81 -4.37 -7.95
CA LEU A 56 -13.80 -4.45 -6.89
C LEU A 56 -13.97 -5.74 -6.06
N ARG A 57 -15.20 -6.09 -5.70
CA ARG A 57 -15.54 -7.37 -5.05
C ARG A 57 -15.04 -8.54 -5.87
N HIS A 58 -15.31 -8.58 -7.18
CA HIS A 58 -14.88 -9.68 -8.03
C HIS A 58 -13.35 -9.85 -8.02
N ARG A 59 -12.61 -8.75 -8.18
CA ARG A 59 -11.14 -8.74 -8.10
C ARG A 59 -10.64 -9.20 -6.74
N THR A 60 -11.24 -8.71 -5.67
CA THR A 60 -10.89 -9.08 -4.29
C THR A 60 -11.16 -10.56 -4.03
N VAL A 61 -12.33 -11.09 -4.39
CA VAL A 61 -12.66 -12.52 -4.25
C VAL A 61 -11.67 -13.38 -5.02
N SER A 62 -11.40 -13.05 -6.29
CA SER A 62 -10.46 -13.81 -7.13
C SER A 62 -9.07 -13.87 -6.49
N TYR A 63 -8.59 -12.75 -5.92
CA TYR A 63 -7.31 -12.70 -5.23
C TYR A 63 -7.33 -13.48 -3.92
N LEU A 64 -8.35 -13.31 -3.08
CA LEU A 64 -8.40 -13.96 -1.76
C LEU A 64 -8.50 -15.48 -1.86
N LEU A 65 -9.17 -16.02 -2.88
CA LEU A 65 -9.22 -17.46 -3.11
C LEU A 65 -7.81 -18.06 -3.28
N THR A 66 -6.91 -17.38 -3.99
CA THR A 66 -5.52 -17.85 -4.14
C THR A 66 -4.72 -17.67 -2.85
N VAL A 67 -4.91 -16.54 -2.15
CA VAL A 67 -4.20 -16.23 -0.90
C VAL A 67 -4.50 -17.27 0.19
N THR A 68 -5.72 -17.77 0.27
CA THR A 68 -6.09 -18.76 1.31
C THR A 68 -5.26 -20.03 1.28
N GLU A 69 -4.65 -20.38 0.15
CA GLU A 69 -3.83 -21.59 0.01
C GLU A 69 -2.51 -21.48 0.77
N TRP A 70 -1.85 -20.31 0.71
CA TRP A 70 -0.47 -20.14 1.20
C TRP A 70 -0.32 -19.16 2.36
N ALA A 71 -1.35 -18.38 2.69
CA ALA A 71 -1.27 -17.39 3.76
C ALA A 71 -1.05 -18.01 5.14
N ARG A 72 -0.30 -17.27 5.97
CA ARG A 72 -0.20 -17.50 7.43
C ARG A 72 -1.60 -17.54 8.06
N GLU A 73 -1.79 -18.30 9.13
CA GLU A 73 -3.11 -18.53 9.76
C GLU A 73 -3.95 -17.28 10.05
N ASP A 74 -3.37 -16.20 10.61
CA ASP A 74 -4.13 -14.97 10.89
C ASP A 74 -4.52 -14.22 9.61
N TYR A 75 -3.66 -14.24 8.60
CA TYR A 75 -3.92 -13.67 7.28
C TYR A 75 -4.95 -14.50 6.50
N ARG A 76 -4.86 -15.83 6.60
CA ARG A 76 -5.83 -16.78 6.05
C ARG A 76 -7.20 -16.57 6.70
N GLU A 77 -7.28 -16.50 8.02
CA GLU A 77 -8.55 -16.23 8.73
C GLU A 77 -9.17 -14.90 8.27
N ALA A 78 -8.39 -13.83 8.15
CA ALA A 78 -8.90 -12.56 7.65
C ALA A 78 -9.39 -12.65 6.20
N ALA A 79 -8.69 -13.40 5.33
CA ALA A 79 -9.11 -13.66 3.95
C ALA A 79 -10.41 -14.47 3.89
N GLU A 80 -10.50 -15.56 4.66
CA GLU A 80 -11.69 -16.43 4.73
C GLU A 80 -12.91 -15.68 5.26
N LEU A 81 -12.77 -14.88 6.32
CA LEU A 81 -13.85 -14.03 6.84
C LEU A 81 -14.27 -12.98 5.82
N THR A 82 -13.31 -12.38 5.12
CA THR A 82 -13.61 -11.42 4.05
C THR A 82 -14.40 -12.08 2.92
N LEU A 83 -14.03 -13.29 2.49
CA LEU A 83 -14.79 -14.06 1.49
C LEU A 83 -16.23 -14.29 1.95
N LEU A 84 -16.43 -14.75 3.20
CA LEU A 84 -17.76 -15.00 3.76
C LEU A 84 -18.61 -13.73 3.81
N VAL A 85 -18.02 -12.62 4.25
CA VAL A 85 -18.68 -11.30 4.28
C VAL A 85 -19.08 -10.85 2.87
N LEU A 86 -18.26 -11.13 1.86
CA LEU A 86 -18.57 -10.86 0.45
C LEU A 86 -19.48 -11.92 -0.19
N GLY A 87 -19.99 -12.87 0.59
CA GLY A 87 -20.95 -13.89 0.17
C GLY A 87 -20.37 -15.07 -0.60
N VAL A 88 -19.07 -15.34 -0.44
CA VAL A 88 -18.37 -16.46 -1.07
C VAL A 88 -17.88 -17.43 0.00
N ASN A 89 -18.10 -18.72 -0.20
CA ASN A 89 -17.61 -19.74 0.72
C ASN A 89 -16.11 -19.99 0.48
N PRO A 90 -15.26 -19.97 1.52
CA PRO A 90 -13.85 -20.30 1.39
C PRO A 90 -13.62 -21.76 0.99
N PRO A 91 -12.44 -22.11 0.42
CA PRO A 91 -12.13 -23.49 0.02
C PRO A 91 -12.21 -24.52 1.16
N ARG A 92 -11.88 -24.11 2.39
CA ARG A 92 -11.96 -24.96 3.60
C ARG A 92 -13.37 -25.05 4.19
N GLY A 93 -14.35 -24.42 3.54
CA GLY A 93 -15.72 -24.30 4.01
C GLY A 93 -15.90 -23.17 5.03
N THR A 94 -17.11 -23.09 5.56
CA THR A 94 -17.52 -22.05 6.50
C THR A 94 -17.16 -22.46 7.92
N HIS A 95 -15.99 -22.04 8.39
CA HIS A 95 -15.53 -22.28 9.76
C HIS A 95 -15.12 -20.97 10.43
N PHE A 96 -15.51 -20.79 11.69
CA PHE A 96 -15.17 -19.62 12.48
C PHE A 96 -14.25 -20.00 13.64
N LEU A 97 -13.01 -19.53 13.61
CA LEU A 97 -12.10 -19.70 14.74
C LEU A 97 -12.59 -18.89 15.95
N ARG A 98 -12.34 -19.40 17.15
CA ARG A 98 -12.68 -18.67 18.38
C ARG A 98 -11.90 -17.34 18.44
N PRO A 99 -12.54 -16.21 18.83
CA PRO A 99 -11.87 -14.93 18.98
C PRO A 99 -10.70 -15.01 19.97
N GLY A 100 -9.49 -14.71 19.50
CA GLY A 100 -8.24 -14.84 20.25
C GLY A 100 -7.91 -13.66 21.17
N ALA A 101 -6.66 -13.54 21.61
CA ALA A 101 -6.21 -12.36 22.34
C ALA A 101 -6.16 -11.13 21.42
N CYS A 102 -6.73 -9.99 21.84
CA CYS A 102 -6.65 -8.74 21.10
C CYS A 102 -5.86 -7.72 21.92
N HIS A 103 -4.75 -7.23 21.36
CA HIS A 103 -3.96 -6.13 21.90
C HIS A 103 -3.92 -4.99 20.86
N HIS A 104 -3.76 -3.75 21.31
CA HIS A 104 -3.83 -2.57 20.43
C HIS A 104 -2.79 -2.56 19.30
N ALA A 105 -1.69 -3.28 19.46
CA ALA A 105 -0.60 -3.37 18.49
C ALA A 105 -0.84 -4.40 17.36
N ARG A 106 -1.82 -5.31 17.47
CA ARG A 106 -2.08 -6.35 16.45
C ARG A 106 -3.28 -5.97 15.59
N TRP A 107 -3.06 -5.21 14.52
CA TRP A 107 -4.14 -4.73 13.66
C TRP A 107 -4.90 -5.84 12.95
N MET A 108 -4.23 -6.90 12.52
CA MET A 108 -4.91 -8.04 11.91
C MET A 108 -5.95 -8.67 12.84
N ALA A 109 -5.63 -8.80 14.13
CA ALA A 109 -6.59 -9.29 15.12
C ALA A 109 -7.81 -8.37 15.21
N LYS A 110 -7.62 -7.05 15.24
CA LYS A 110 -8.74 -6.09 15.27
C LYS A 110 -9.65 -6.22 14.06
N ILE A 111 -9.07 -6.48 12.90
CA ILE A 111 -9.80 -6.66 11.64
C ILE A 111 -10.68 -7.90 11.69
N ILE A 112 -10.10 -9.02 12.12
CA ILE A 112 -10.84 -10.25 12.38
C ILE A 112 -12.00 -10.00 13.36
N TYR A 113 -11.76 -9.21 14.41
CA TYR A 113 -12.81 -8.80 15.35
C TYR A 113 -13.93 -8.00 14.67
N TYR A 114 -13.61 -6.93 13.96
CA TYR A 114 -14.63 -6.10 13.29
C TYR A 114 -15.48 -6.92 12.32
N LEU A 115 -14.86 -7.80 11.52
CA LEU A 115 -15.59 -8.68 10.61
C LEU A 115 -16.51 -9.64 11.35
N LYS A 116 -16.01 -10.35 12.38
CA LYS A 116 -16.85 -11.26 13.18
C LYS A 116 -18.01 -10.55 13.86
N ILE A 117 -17.75 -9.38 14.44
CA ILE A 117 -18.81 -8.61 15.14
C ILE A 117 -19.85 -8.15 14.14
N TYR A 118 -19.45 -7.66 12.96
CA TYR A 118 -20.39 -7.33 11.90
C TYR A 118 -21.24 -8.55 11.50
N MET A 119 -20.60 -9.68 11.20
CA MET A 119 -21.26 -10.93 10.80
C MET A 119 -22.29 -11.41 11.81
N PHE A 120 -21.99 -11.33 13.11
CA PHE A 120 -22.88 -11.78 14.18
C PHE A 120 -23.66 -10.65 14.86
N SER A 121 -23.64 -9.43 14.31
CA SER A 121 -24.22 -8.24 14.97
C SER A 121 -25.70 -8.41 15.33
N HIS A 122 -26.48 -9.08 14.47
CA HIS A 122 -27.90 -9.37 14.73
C HIS A 122 -28.14 -10.29 15.94
N GLN A 123 -27.17 -11.15 16.29
CA GLN A 123 -27.23 -12.03 17.47
C GLN A 123 -26.62 -11.39 18.71
N LEU A 124 -25.91 -10.27 18.56
CA LEU A 124 -25.19 -9.59 19.65
C LEU A 124 -26.01 -8.47 20.32
N GLU A 125 -27.24 -8.21 19.84
CA GLU A 125 -28.14 -7.18 20.37
C GLU A 125 -27.47 -5.79 20.44
N LEU A 126 -26.71 -5.44 19.39
CA LEU A 126 -26.03 -4.15 19.30
C LEU A 126 -27.01 -3.03 18.92
N SER A 127 -26.67 -1.80 19.28
CA SER A 127 -27.47 -0.64 18.86
C SER A 127 -27.41 -0.45 17.33
N ASN A 128 -28.47 0.11 16.75
CA ASN A 128 -28.54 0.38 15.31
C ASN A 128 -27.36 1.27 14.83
N ASP A 129 -26.99 2.29 15.61
CA ASP A 129 -25.81 3.14 15.33
C ASP A 129 -24.52 2.31 15.23
N LEU A 130 -24.31 1.37 16.15
CA LEU A 130 -23.13 0.52 16.14
C LEU A 130 -23.14 -0.48 14.97
N CYS A 131 -24.31 -1.01 14.60
CA CYS A 131 -24.47 -1.84 13.41
C CYS A 131 -24.09 -1.09 12.13
N VAL A 132 -24.52 0.16 11.98
CA VAL A 132 -24.14 1.02 10.83
C VAL A 132 -22.63 1.27 10.81
N LYS A 133 -22.02 1.60 11.96
CA LYS A 133 -20.57 1.76 12.09
C LYS A 133 -19.80 0.48 11.72
N LEU A 134 -20.27 -0.67 12.18
CA LEU A 134 -19.69 -1.97 11.85
C LEU A 134 -19.83 -2.29 10.37
N GLN A 135 -20.94 -1.94 9.73
CA GLN A 135 -21.12 -2.10 8.28
C GLN A 135 -20.13 -1.23 7.50
N ARG A 136 -20.00 0.07 7.86
CA ARG A 136 -19.00 0.98 7.26
C ARG A 136 -17.59 0.39 7.37
N MET A 137 -17.24 -0.11 8.55
CA MET A 137 -15.94 -0.76 8.79
C MET A 137 -15.79 -2.05 7.96
N ALA A 138 -16.82 -2.89 7.91
CA ALA A 138 -16.79 -4.15 7.16
C ALA A 138 -16.61 -3.93 5.66
N ILE A 139 -17.26 -2.91 5.07
CA ILE A 139 -17.07 -2.51 3.66
C ILE A 139 -15.63 -2.11 3.41
N PHE A 140 -15.13 -1.13 4.18
CA PHE A 140 -13.76 -0.62 4.04
C PHE A 140 -12.72 -1.73 4.19
N VAL A 141 -12.89 -2.57 5.21
CA VAL A 141 -11.95 -3.66 5.51
C VAL A 141 -11.96 -4.71 4.40
N SER A 142 -13.15 -5.15 4.00
CA SER A 142 -13.31 -6.27 3.07
C SER A 142 -12.86 -5.91 1.65
N LEU A 143 -13.19 -4.70 1.18
CA LEU A 143 -12.96 -4.31 -0.21
C LEU A 143 -11.63 -3.59 -0.45
N LEU A 144 -11.11 -2.87 0.56
CA LEU A 144 -9.90 -2.04 0.40
C LEU A 144 -8.74 -2.57 1.24
N TYR A 145 -8.92 -2.67 2.56
CA TYR A 145 -7.80 -2.91 3.46
C TYR A 145 -7.24 -4.33 3.40
N THR A 146 -8.08 -5.36 3.56
CA THR A 146 -7.64 -6.77 3.56
C THR A 146 -6.88 -7.13 2.28
N PRO A 147 -7.42 -6.89 1.06
CA PRO A 147 -6.67 -7.20 -0.16
C PRO A 147 -5.36 -6.40 -0.25
N ALA A 148 -5.34 -5.12 0.12
CA ALA A 148 -4.11 -4.31 0.08
C ALA A 148 -3.07 -4.79 1.11
N TRP A 149 -3.48 -5.15 2.32
CA TRP A 149 -2.60 -5.71 3.34
C TRP A 149 -1.95 -7.02 2.87
N LEU A 150 -2.75 -7.93 2.30
CA LEU A 150 -2.25 -9.23 1.87
C LEU A 150 -1.34 -9.14 0.64
N LYS A 151 -1.40 -8.04 -0.12
CA LYS A 151 -0.48 -7.76 -1.23
C LYS A 151 0.81 -7.08 -0.80
N SER A 152 0.85 -6.46 0.38
CA SER A 152 1.99 -5.66 0.83
C SER A 152 3.33 -6.40 0.97
N PRO A 153 3.40 -7.73 1.20
CA PRO A 153 4.68 -8.42 1.29
C PRO A 153 5.45 -8.53 -0.05
N VAL A 154 4.80 -8.29 -1.19
CA VAL A 154 5.41 -8.41 -2.53
C VAL A 154 6.06 -7.09 -2.91
N ALA A 155 7.38 -7.01 -2.78
CA ALA A 155 8.14 -5.77 -2.91
C ALA A 155 8.08 -5.15 -4.32
N GLU A 156 8.22 -5.96 -5.36
CA GLU A 156 8.12 -5.51 -6.77
C GLU A 156 6.76 -4.90 -7.09
N ASP A 157 5.70 -5.43 -6.50
CA ASP A 157 4.35 -4.91 -6.65
C ASP A 157 4.04 -3.74 -5.71
N GLY A 158 4.92 -3.41 -4.76
CA GLY A 158 4.69 -2.42 -3.71
C GLY A 158 4.19 -1.08 -4.27
N PRO A 159 4.96 -0.43 -5.17
CA PRO A 159 4.54 0.84 -5.77
C PRO A 159 3.20 0.74 -6.52
N VAL A 160 3.01 -0.30 -7.33
CA VAL A 160 1.76 -0.52 -8.09
C VAL A 160 0.56 -0.65 -7.13
N ASN A 161 0.71 -1.48 -6.10
CA ASN A 161 -0.36 -1.76 -5.14
C ASN A 161 -0.73 -0.52 -4.32
N ASP A 162 0.26 0.28 -3.90
CA ASP A 162 0.04 1.48 -3.08
C ASP A 162 -0.59 2.61 -3.90
N LEU A 163 -0.18 2.77 -5.17
CA LEU A 163 -0.83 3.70 -6.10
C LEU A 163 -2.28 3.26 -6.39
N GLN A 164 -2.50 1.97 -6.65
CA GLN A 164 -3.83 1.43 -6.87
C GLN A 164 -4.73 1.63 -5.65
N LEU A 165 -4.22 1.38 -4.43
CA LEU A 165 -4.96 1.63 -3.20
C LEU A 165 -5.33 3.12 -3.07
N HIS A 166 -4.43 4.04 -3.43
CA HIS A 166 -4.75 5.47 -3.45
C HIS A 166 -5.91 5.80 -4.41
N HIS A 167 -5.89 5.27 -5.63
CA HIS A 167 -6.98 5.45 -6.58
C HIS A 167 -8.31 4.89 -6.07
N GLU A 168 -8.27 3.69 -5.49
CA GLU A 168 -9.45 3.06 -4.90
C GLU A 168 -10.00 3.87 -3.73
N LEU A 169 -9.13 4.45 -2.87
CA LEU A 169 -9.54 5.34 -1.79
C LEU A 169 -10.13 6.67 -2.31
N LEU A 170 -9.55 7.26 -3.34
CA LEU A 170 -10.09 8.47 -3.97
C LEU A 170 -11.48 8.24 -4.52
N ARG A 171 -11.72 7.08 -5.16
CA ARG A 171 -13.05 6.69 -5.64
C ARG A 171 -14.01 6.33 -4.50
N TYR A 172 -13.49 5.70 -3.44
CA TYR A 172 -14.26 5.35 -2.25
C TYR A 172 -14.86 6.56 -1.52
N ARG A 173 -14.36 7.78 -1.75
CA ARG A 173 -15.00 9.01 -1.26
C ARG A 173 -16.47 9.14 -1.64
N ALA A 174 -16.88 8.60 -2.78
CA ALA A 174 -18.28 8.60 -3.21
C ALA A 174 -19.17 7.66 -2.37
N VAL A 175 -18.57 6.70 -1.66
CA VAL A 175 -19.25 5.75 -0.77
C VAL A 175 -19.21 6.22 0.67
N ASP A 176 -18.02 6.62 1.14
CA ASP A 176 -17.77 7.08 2.51
C ASP A 176 -16.59 8.05 2.54
N CYS A 177 -16.88 9.35 2.37
CA CYS A 177 -15.85 10.39 2.30
C CYS A 177 -15.03 10.52 3.60
N GLU A 178 -15.66 10.39 4.76
CA GLU A 178 -14.98 10.55 6.06
C GLU A 178 -13.90 9.48 6.26
N VAL A 179 -14.25 8.22 5.95
CA VAL A 179 -13.32 7.10 6.06
C VAL A 179 -12.24 7.17 5.00
N ALA A 180 -12.62 7.50 3.75
CA ALA A 180 -11.68 7.68 2.65
C ALA A 180 -10.65 8.78 2.97
N ASP A 181 -11.08 9.94 3.45
CA ASP A 181 -10.21 11.06 3.79
C ASP A 181 -9.29 10.76 4.97
N ALA A 182 -9.80 10.08 5.99
CA ALA A 182 -8.97 9.63 7.11
C ALA A 182 -7.88 8.65 6.65
N ALA A 183 -8.23 7.71 5.77
CA ALA A 183 -7.31 6.74 5.20
C ALA A 183 -6.27 7.40 4.27
N LEU A 184 -6.71 8.28 3.36
CA LEU A 184 -5.85 9.04 2.44
C LEU A 184 -4.88 9.93 3.21
N ALA A 185 -5.35 10.70 4.20
CA ALA A 185 -4.49 11.58 4.99
C ALA A 185 -3.34 10.84 5.67
N VAL A 186 -3.51 9.54 5.98
CA VAL A 186 -2.43 8.70 6.47
C VAL A 186 -1.61 8.11 5.34
N ALA A 187 -2.25 7.56 4.30
CA ALA A 187 -1.56 6.97 3.16
C ALA A 187 -0.63 7.99 2.47
N SER A 188 -1.06 9.24 2.34
CA SER A 188 -0.28 10.34 1.77
C SER A 188 1.00 10.65 2.55
N ARG A 189 1.02 10.43 3.87
CA ARG A 189 2.24 10.58 4.70
C ARG A 189 3.28 9.49 4.47
N HIS A 190 2.90 8.42 3.77
CA HIS A 190 3.79 7.33 3.39
C HIS A 190 4.12 7.34 1.91
N LEU A 191 3.81 8.41 1.17
CA LEU A 191 4.15 8.52 -0.25
C LEU A 191 5.61 8.91 -0.49
N TRP A 192 6.35 9.30 0.56
CA TRP A 192 7.75 9.71 0.46
C TRP A 192 8.62 8.66 -0.24
N TYR A 193 8.25 7.38 -0.13
CA TYR A 193 9.03 6.31 -0.73
C TYR A 193 8.69 6.11 -2.21
N LEU A 194 7.53 6.55 -2.73
CA LEU A 194 7.17 6.41 -4.16
C LEU A 194 7.98 7.41 -5.01
N ARG A 195 9.21 7.02 -5.31
CA ARG A 195 10.23 7.81 -5.98
C ARG A 195 10.91 6.93 -7.04
N PRO A 196 11.68 7.50 -7.99
CA PRO A 196 12.36 6.71 -9.01
C PRO A 196 13.10 5.49 -8.45
N GLN A 197 13.78 5.65 -7.30
CA GLN A 197 14.61 4.61 -6.67
C GLN A 197 13.82 3.40 -6.14
N THR A 198 12.51 3.53 -5.92
CA THR A 198 11.64 2.42 -5.47
C THR A 198 10.67 1.98 -6.55
N VAL A 199 10.19 2.92 -7.37
CA VAL A 199 9.29 2.66 -8.50
C VAL A 199 9.99 1.81 -9.55
N VAL A 200 11.33 1.87 -9.64
CA VAL A 200 12.14 0.95 -10.45
C VAL A 200 11.90 -0.53 -10.11
N LEU A 201 11.58 -0.87 -8.85
CA LEU A 201 11.28 -2.26 -8.46
C LEU A 201 10.05 -2.81 -9.19
N SER A 202 9.12 -1.93 -9.57
CA SER A 202 7.93 -2.31 -10.31
C SER A 202 8.21 -2.69 -11.77
N LEU A 203 9.41 -2.44 -12.31
CA LEU A 203 9.80 -3.01 -13.61
C LEU A 203 9.79 -4.56 -13.60
N CYS A 204 9.93 -5.18 -12.43
CA CYS A 204 9.82 -6.64 -12.28
C CYS A 204 8.37 -7.12 -12.10
N SER A 205 7.40 -6.21 -11.95
CA SER A 205 6.01 -6.56 -11.68
C SER A 205 5.26 -6.90 -12.96
N GLU A 206 4.62 -8.08 -12.98
CA GLU A 206 3.71 -8.49 -14.05
C GLU A 206 2.43 -7.64 -14.13
N LYS A 207 2.20 -6.73 -13.16
CA LYS A 207 1.02 -5.85 -13.13
C LYS A 207 1.20 -4.61 -14.00
N LEU A 208 2.42 -4.28 -14.42
CA LEU A 208 2.66 -3.18 -15.34
C LEU A 208 2.23 -3.57 -16.76
N SER A 209 1.65 -2.60 -17.47
CA SER A 209 1.48 -2.76 -18.91
C SER A 209 2.84 -2.61 -19.61
N ALA A 210 3.06 -3.36 -20.69
CA ALA A 210 4.31 -3.25 -21.46
C ALA A 210 4.58 -1.82 -21.97
N ALA A 211 3.53 -1.02 -22.19
CA ALA A 211 3.65 0.38 -22.55
C ALA A 211 4.19 1.23 -21.38
N GLU A 212 3.63 1.06 -20.19
CA GLU A 212 4.07 1.77 -18.98
C GLU A 212 5.46 1.32 -18.52
N GLU A 213 5.76 0.03 -18.57
CA GLU A 213 7.10 -0.51 -18.27
C GLU A 213 8.17 0.12 -19.18
N LYS A 214 7.92 0.15 -20.50
CA LYS A 214 8.84 0.79 -21.46
C LYS A 214 9.01 2.27 -21.20
N GLU A 215 7.92 2.97 -20.88
CA GLU A 215 7.94 4.38 -20.52
C GLU A 215 8.78 4.62 -19.26
N MET A 216 8.55 3.84 -18.21
CA MET A 216 9.31 3.88 -16.97
C MET A 216 10.80 3.63 -17.20
N ALA A 217 11.15 2.58 -17.94
CA ALA A 217 12.54 2.24 -18.24
C ALA A 217 13.25 3.35 -19.02
N THR A 218 12.54 3.99 -19.96
CA THR A 218 13.07 5.12 -20.73
C THR A 218 13.34 6.32 -19.82
N LYS A 219 12.38 6.70 -18.98
CA LYS A 219 12.53 7.82 -18.05
C LYS A 219 13.66 7.58 -17.05
N LEU A 220 13.74 6.38 -16.46
CA LEU A 220 14.80 5.99 -15.52
C LEU A 220 16.19 6.04 -16.14
N SER A 221 16.32 5.69 -17.43
CA SER A 221 17.61 5.74 -18.15
C SER A 221 18.11 7.16 -18.40
N CYS A 222 17.23 8.16 -18.33
CA CYS A 222 17.55 9.57 -18.54
C CYS A 222 17.69 10.36 -17.24
N LEU A 223 17.49 9.74 -16.07
CA LEU A 223 17.67 10.41 -14.78
C LEU A 223 19.15 10.70 -14.54
N GLU A 224 19.45 11.98 -14.28
CA GLU A 224 20.74 12.37 -13.74
C GLU A 224 20.80 11.99 -12.26
N GLU A 225 21.99 11.62 -11.75
CA GLU A 225 22.17 11.30 -10.33
C GLU A 225 21.99 12.57 -9.48
N THR A 226 20.76 12.86 -9.07
CA THR A 226 20.48 13.96 -8.13
C THR A 226 20.59 13.45 -6.70
N ASN A 227 21.45 14.12 -5.91
CA ASN A 227 21.68 13.81 -4.49
C ASN A 227 20.65 14.49 -3.57
N ASP A 228 19.64 15.15 -4.15
CA ASP A 228 18.74 16.04 -3.43
C ASP A 228 17.43 15.32 -3.08
N TYR A 229 17.30 14.94 -1.81
CA TYR A 229 16.09 14.33 -1.26
C TYR A 229 15.09 15.42 -0.87
N ALA A 230 14.74 16.30 -1.80
CA ALA A 230 13.71 17.30 -1.56
C ALA A 230 12.42 16.60 -1.15
N ASN A 231 11.96 16.88 0.07
CA ASN A 231 10.76 16.30 0.66
C ASN A 231 9.52 16.99 0.09
N ASP A 232 9.37 16.96 -1.23
CA ASP A 232 8.22 17.51 -1.90
C ASP A 232 7.04 16.58 -1.67
N ASN A 233 5.92 17.16 -1.22
CA ASN A 233 4.69 16.41 -1.01
C ASN A 233 4.17 15.91 -2.35
N LEU A 234 4.34 14.61 -2.62
CA LEU A 234 3.75 13.96 -3.79
C LEU A 234 2.23 14.04 -3.73
N VAL A 235 1.60 14.58 -4.77
CA VAL A 235 0.14 14.66 -4.90
C VAL A 235 -0.32 13.62 -5.92
N ILE A 236 -0.96 12.56 -5.44
CA ILE A 236 -1.56 11.53 -6.31
C ILE A 236 -2.99 11.96 -6.69
N GLN A 237 -3.22 12.01 -8.00
CA GLN A 237 -4.55 12.18 -8.60
C GLN A 237 -5.07 10.82 -9.09
N GLN A 238 -6.36 10.72 -9.43
CA GLN A 238 -6.92 9.47 -9.96
C GLN A 238 -6.30 9.02 -11.29
N THR A 239 -5.65 9.93 -12.00
CA THR A 239 -5.01 9.69 -13.31
C THR A 239 -3.51 9.45 -13.21
N THR A 240 -2.92 9.55 -12.01
CA THR A 240 -1.48 9.41 -11.81
C THR A 240 -1.04 7.98 -12.15
N ARG A 241 -0.05 7.85 -13.03
CA ARG A 241 0.59 6.59 -13.41
C ARG A 241 1.92 6.43 -12.67
N LEU A 242 2.48 5.23 -12.65
CA LEU A 242 3.80 5.04 -12.03
C LEU A 242 4.89 5.74 -12.82
N SER A 243 4.75 5.82 -14.15
CA SER A 243 5.68 6.57 -15.00
C SER A 243 5.70 8.07 -14.68
N ASP A 244 4.62 8.65 -14.17
CA ASP A 244 4.56 10.06 -13.77
C ASP A 244 5.36 10.34 -12.49
N LEU A 245 5.67 9.30 -11.70
CA LEU A 245 6.42 9.41 -10.45
C LEU A 245 7.95 9.43 -10.65
N ILE A 246 8.38 9.27 -11.91
CA ILE A 246 9.79 9.22 -12.30
C ILE A 246 10.27 10.61 -12.75
N ASP A 247 9.35 11.51 -13.09
CA ASP A 247 9.69 12.86 -13.51
C ASP A 247 10.22 13.68 -12.31
N GLU A 248 11.24 14.50 -12.56
CA GLU A 248 11.81 15.47 -11.59
C GLU A 248 10.70 16.38 -11.01
N PRO A 249 10.86 16.90 -9.78
CA PRO A 249 9.88 17.81 -9.19
C PRO A 249 9.64 18.99 -10.12
N PHE A 250 8.39 19.43 -10.15
CA PHE A 250 7.90 20.62 -10.84
C PHE A 250 8.89 21.78 -10.62
N MET A 251 9.78 22.04 -11.58
CA MET A 251 10.57 23.27 -11.57
C MET A 251 9.61 24.40 -11.89
N ASP A 252 9.23 25.15 -10.85
CA ASP A 252 8.59 26.44 -10.99
C ASP A 252 9.46 27.29 -11.92
N ASP A 253 8.84 27.91 -12.92
CA ASP A 253 9.49 28.67 -13.99
C ASP A 253 10.48 29.70 -13.42
N LEU A 254 11.77 29.38 -13.44
CA LEU A 254 12.83 30.38 -13.51
C LEU A 254 13.50 30.24 -14.88
N GLN A 255 12.99 31.06 -15.78
CA GLN A 255 13.56 31.38 -17.07
C GLN A 255 15.08 31.54 -17.00
N GLY A 256 15.76 30.78 -17.85
CA GLY A 256 17.05 31.20 -18.42
C GLY A 256 18.27 30.40 -18.00
N ALA A 257 18.45 29.23 -18.61
CA ALA A 257 19.78 28.74 -18.95
C ALA A 257 19.69 27.77 -20.15
N SER A 258 20.26 28.16 -21.28
CA SER A 258 20.26 27.34 -22.50
C SER A 258 21.21 26.15 -22.35
N CYS A 259 20.69 24.93 -22.44
CA CYS A 259 21.55 23.74 -22.51
C CYS A 259 22.04 23.53 -23.95
N VAL A 260 23.36 23.67 -24.12
CA VAL A 260 24.11 23.43 -25.35
C VAL A 260 24.14 21.93 -25.63
N ARG A 261 23.54 21.50 -26.75
CA ARG A 261 23.67 20.14 -27.27
C ARG A 261 25.10 19.90 -27.72
N HIS A 262 25.84 18.99 -27.08
CA HIS A 262 27.05 18.42 -27.67
C HIS A 262 26.65 17.22 -28.53
N SER A 263 26.67 17.42 -29.85
CA SER A 263 26.61 16.37 -30.86
C SER A 263 27.97 15.67 -30.93
N MET A 264 27.98 14.34 -30.81
CA MET A 264 29.11 13.52 -31.24
C MET A 264 29.21 13.57 -32.76
N ALA A 265 30.26 14.23 -33.27
CA ALA A 265 30.77 14.00 -34.62
C ALA A 265 32.24 14.45 -34.71
N ASP A 266 33.05 13.60 -35.32
CA ASP A 266 34.35 13.86 -35.96
C ASP A 266 35.57 14.23 -35.10
N VAL A 267 36.41 13.23 -34.83
CA VAL A 267 37.86 13.42 -34.71
C VAL A 267 38.57 12.45 -35.66
N THR A 268 38.78 12.91 -36.90
CA THR A 268 39.84 12.41 -37.79
C THR A 268 40.86 13.51 -38.02
N GLY A 269 42.12 13.23 -37.68
CA GLY A 269 43.29 13.81 -38.32
C GLY A 269 43.87 15.09 -37.69
N GLY A 270 45.14 15.01 -37.23
CA GLY A 270 45.94 16.20 -36.95
C GLY A 270 47.10 16.01 -35.98
N ARG A 271 48.16 15.30 -36.40
CA ARG A 271 49.49 15.28 -35.75
C ARG A 271 50.13 16.67 -35.74
N LEU A 272 50.86 16.99 -34.66
CA LEU A 272 52.24 17.53 -34.59
C LEU A 272 52.40 18.27 -33.23
N GLY A 273 52.97 17.63 -32.21
CA GLY A 273 54.39 17.77 -31.82
C GLY A 273 54.43 18.45 -30.44
N GLU A 274 55.31 18.22 -29.47
CA GLU A 274 56.53 17.42 -29.42
C GLU A 274 57.02 17.41 -27.94
N LYS A 275 57.37 16.21 -27.43
CA LYS A 275 58.39 15.88 -26.39
C LYS A 275 58.41 16.60 -25.00
N ARG A 276 58.32 15.80 -23.91
CA ARG A 276 59.49 15.29 -23.13
C ARG A 276 59.09 14.42 -21.92
N ARG A 277 59.57 13.15 -21.94
CA ARG A 277 60.18 12.28 -20.88
C ARG A 277 59.65 12.42 -19.43
N VAL A 278 59.06 11.41 -18.77
CA VAL A 278 59.50 10.05 -18.34
C VAL A 278 60.78 10.05 -17.47
N HIS A 279 60.66 9.40 -16.29
CA HIS A 279 61.54 9.31 -15.09
C HIS A 279 61.12 10.30 -14.00
N GLU A 280 60.81 9.94 -12.76
CA GLU A 280 61.34 8.88 -11.89
C GLU A 280 60.22 8.18 -11.09
N ALA A 281 60.31 6.84 -11.07
CA ALA A 281 59.80 6.01 -10.01
C ALA A 281 60.74 6.10 -8.79
N GLU A 282 60.27 5.61 -7.65
CA GLU A 282 61.04 5.31 -6.43
C GLU A 282 61.31 6.48 -5.47
N ARG A 283 60.45 6.58 -4.44
CA ARG A 283 60.89 6.90 -3.08
C ARG A 283 59.86 6.44 -2.04
N PHE A 284 59.66 5.13 -1.97
CA PHE A 284 59.33 4.44 -0.72
C PHE A 284 60.65 3.93 -0.14
N LEU A 285 60.85 4.15 1.17
CA LEU A 285 61.95 3.72 2.07
C LEU A 285 62.76 4.90 2.62
N GLN A 286 62.42 5.36 3.82
CA GLN A 286 63.25 5.22 5.03
C GLN A 286 62.67 6.05 6.18
N LYS A 287 62.33 5.38 7.29
CA LYS A 287 62.30 5.96 8.63
C LYS A 287 63.70 6.48 8.99
N PRO A 288 63.80 7.39 9.96
CA PRO A 288 64.65 7.05 11.11
C PRO A 288 64.00 7.35 12.46
N GLU A 289 64.45 6.55 13.42
CA GLU A 289 64.28 6.67 14.86
C GLU A 289 65.13 7.83 15.43
N GLY A 290 64.70 8.38 16.58
CA GLY A 290 65.61 8.54 17.72
C GLY A 290 66.06 9.95 18.14
N ASN A 291 65.81 10.23 19.44
CA ASN A 291 66.42 11.20 20.37
C ASN A 291 66.05 12.69 20.20
N GLN A 292 65.61 13.41 21.23
CA GLN A 292 65.79 13.31 22.70
C GLN A 292 64.46 13.37 23.47
#